data_AF-A0A968KN80-F1
#
_entry.id   AF-A0A968KN80-F1
#
_cell.length_a   1.000
_cell.length_b   1.000
_cell.length_c   1.000
_cell.angle_alpha   90.00
_cell.angle_beta   90.00
_cell.angle_gamma   90.00
#
_symmetry.space_group_name_H-M   'P 1'
#
loop_
_entity.id
_entity.type
_entity.pdbx_description
1 polymer ?
#
loop_
_entity_poly.entity_id
_entity_poly.type
_entity_poly.pdbx_seq_one_letter_code
_entity_poly.pdbx_strand_id
1 'polypeptide(L)'
;DLRIGDSVDFWRVENLEPNRELLLRAELISPGLSWLQFNLQSTGNGHTRLTLRAHFIPKPVWGQLYWTVLSKFHTYIFKGMLDYFSQDAVKSVKAA
;
A
#
# COMPACT_ATOMS: atom_id res chain seq x y z
N ASP A 1 -9.86 -3.76 16.24
CA ASP A 1 -9.89 -4.63 15.05
C ASP A 1 -10.23 -3.83 13.81
N LEU A 2 -9.46 -4.03 12.75
CA LEU A 2 -9.72 -3.48 11.42
C LEU A 2 -10.63 -4.43 10.64
N ARG A 3 -11.60 -3.89 9.90
CA ARG A 3 -12.60 -4.66 9.15
C ARG A 3 -12.77 -4.12 7.73
N ILE A 4 -13.29 -4.97 6.85
CA ILE A 4 -13.69 -4.55 5.49
C ILE A 4 -14.77 -3.48 5.61
N GLY A 5 -14.60 -2.39 4.86
CA GLY A 5 -15.46 -1.22 4.88
C GLY A 5 -15.00 -0.10 5.82
N ASP A 6 -14.07 -0.37 6.76
CA ASP A 6 -13.56 0.65 7.67
C ASP A 6 -12.84 1.76 6.91
N SER A 7 -13.02 3.00 7.36
CA SER A 7 -12.28 4.16 6.86
C SER A 7 -11.08 4.44 7.78
N VAL A 8 -9.89 4.50 7.19
CA VAL A 8 -8.65 4.91 7.83
C VAL A 8 -8.16 6.19 7.14
N ASP A 9 -8.38 7.33 7.78
CA ASP A 9 -8.18 8.68 7.21
C ASP A 9 -8.95 8.88 5.89
N PHE A 10 -8.26 8.71 4.77
CA PHE A 10 -8.80 8.86 3.41
C PHE A 10 -8.80 7.54 2.62
N TRP A 11 -8.54 6.44 3.30
CA TRP A 11 -8.50 5.09 2.75
C TRP A 11 -9.70 4.31 3.25
N ARG A 12 -10.35 3.58 2.35
CA ARG A 12 -11.36 2.59 2.74
C ARG A 12 -10.79 1.19 2.59
N VAL A 13 -10.94 0.36 3.61
CA VAL A 13 -10.56 -1.05 3.55
C VAL A 13 -11.51 -1.75 2.58
N GLU A 14 -10.98 -2.16 1.43
CA GLU A 14 -11.75 -2.84 0.40
C GLU A 14 -11.57 -4.36 0.49
N ASN A 15 -10.37 -4.81 0.84
CA ASN A 15 -10.11 -6.21 1.17
C ASN A 15 -9.19 -6.32 2.39
N LEU A 16 -9.40 -7.34 3.22
CA LEU A 16 -8.56 -7.65 4.37
C LEU A 16 -8.50 -9.17 4.53
N GLU A 17 -7.34 -9.74 4.20
CA GLU A 17 -6.97 -11.11 4.52
C GLU A 17 -5.82 -11.09 5.54
N PRO A 18 -6.09 -11.44 6.81
CA PRO A 18 -5.06 -11.43 7.84
C PRO A 18 -3.79 -12.20 7.43
N ASN A 19 -2.63 -11.58 7.67
CA ASN A 19 -1.30 -12.13 7.32
C ASN A 19 -1.05 -12.39 5.83
N ARG A 20 -1.91 -11.90 4.93
CA ARG A 20 -1.80 -12.15 3.48
C ARG A 20 -2.03 -10.92 2.63
N GLU A 21 -3.11 -10.19 2.85
CA GLU A 21 -3.46 -9.04 2.02
C GLU A 21 -4.20 -7.94 2.78
N LEU A 22 -3.86 -6.69 2.47
CA LEU A 22 -4.67 -5.53 2.79
C LEU A 22 -4.80 -4.67 1.53
N LEU A 23 -6.03 -4.43 1.09
CA LEU A 23 -6.34 -3.56 -0.03
C LEU A 23 -7.09 -2.32 0.48
N LEU A 24 -6.50 -1.16 0.21
CA LEU A 24 -7.03 0.14 0.60
C LEU A 24 -7.39 0.93 -0.66
N ARG A 25 -8.63 1.45 -0.73
CA ARG A 25 -9.06 2.37 -1.78
C ARG A 25 -8.94 3.80 -1.32
N ALA A 26 -8.28 4.65 -2.10
CA ALA A 26 -8.23 6.08 -1.82
C ALA A 26 -9.58 6.72 -2.15
N GLU A 27 -10.09 7.53 -1.22
CA GLU A 27 -11.36 8.26 -1.38
C GLU A 27 -11.16 9.76 -1.63
N LEU A 28 -9.90 10.19 -1.74
CA LEU A 28 -9.52 11.56 -2.06
C LEU A 28 -10.04 11.94 -3.46
N ILE A 29 -10.36 13.23 -3.63
CA ILE A 29 -10.61 13.83 -4.95
C ILE A 29 -9.30 13.75 -5.73
N SER A 30 -9.19 12.76 -6.60
CA SER A 30 -8.06 12.56 -7.49
C SER A 30 -8.56 12.48 -8.92
N PRO A 31 -7.71 12.77 -9.94
CA PRO A 31 -8.09 12.66 -11.35
C PRO A 31 -8.22 11.19 -11.80
N GLY A 32 -8.58 10.28 -10.90
CA GLY A 32 -8.62 8.84 -11.12
C GLY A 32 -9.16 8.08 -9.90
N LEU A 33 -9.06 6.76 -9.96
CA LEU A 33 -9.29 5.87 -8.82
C LEU A 33 -7.95 5.25 -8.44
N SER A 34 -7.66 5.19 -7.14
CA SER A 34 -6.37 4.70 -6.63
C SER A 34 -6.58 3.63 -5.57
N TRP A 35 -5.74 2.60 -5.60
CA TRP A 35 -5.66 1.58 -4.56
C TRP A 35 -4.23 1.40 -4.10
N LEU A 36 -4.08 1.06 -2.82
CA LEU A 36 -2.83 0.64 -2.22
C LEU A 36 -3.00 -0.77 -1.67
N GLN A 37 -2.25 -1.71 -2.23
CA GLN A 37 -2.30 -3.12 -1.89
C GLN A 37 -1.00 -3.50 -1.18
N PHE A 38 -1.16 -4.06 0.02
CA PHE A 38 -0.11 -4.73 0.76
C PHE A 38 -0.31 -6.23 0.60
N ASN A 39 0.72 -6.92 0.12
CA ASN A 39 0.68 -8.37 -0.03
C ASN A 39 1.85 -9.00 0.71
N LEU A 40 1.56 -9.97 1.56
CA LEU A 40 2.53 -10.72 2.35
C LEU A 40 2.63 -12.13 1.79
N GLN A 41 3.85 -12.57 1.53
CA GLN A 41 4.14 -13.92 1.09
C GLN A 41 5.25 -14.51 1.96
N SER A 42 4.95 -15.60 2.67
CA SER A 42 5.99 -16.35 3.36
C SER A 42 6.96 -16.93 2.33
N THR A 43 8.24 -16.67 2.52
CA THR A 43 9.30 -17.36 1.81
C THR A 43 9.79 -18.46 2.75
N GLY A 44 9.83 -19.72 2.28
CA GLY A 44 9.97 -20.92 3.13
C GLY A 44 11.21 -21.01 4.04
N ASN A 45 12.07 -20.00 4.04
CA ASN A 45 13.21 -19.80 4.93
C ASN A 45 12.90 -18.96 6.18
N GLY A 46 11.62 -18.82 6.57
CA GLY A 46 11.21 -18.03 7.73
C GLY A 46 11.23 -16.50 7.49
N HIS A 47 11.46 -16.08 6.26
CA HIS A 47 11.31 -14.69 5.86
C HIS A 47 9.90 -14.44 5.29
N THR A 48 9.47 -13.19 5.30
CA THR A 48 8.23 -12.77 4.64
C THR A 48 8.55 -11.67 3.65
N ARG A 49 8.10 -11.85 2.41
CA ARG A 49 8.15 -10.83 1.37
C ARG A 49 6.92 -9.96 1.47
N LEU A 50 7.13 -8.69 1.82
CA LEU A 50 6.12 -7.64 1.70
C LEU A 50 6.22 -7.00 0.30
N THR A 51 5.12 -7.01 -0.43
CA THR A 51 4.98 -6.30 -1.71
C THR A 51 3.96 -5.17 -1.54
N LEU A 52 4.38 -3.94 -1.79
CA LEU A 52 3.51 -2.78 -1.84
C LEU A 52 3.22 -2.44 -3.30
N ARG A 53 1.93 -2.47 -3.70
CA ARG A 53 1.49 -2.13 -5.06
C ARG A 53 0.51 -0.97 -5.00
N ALA A 54 0.78 0.07 -5.78
CA ALA A 54 -0.15 1.16 -5.99
C ALA A 54 -0.81 1.01 -7.36
N HIS A 55 -2.12 0.81 -7.38
CA HIS A 55 -2.92 0.77 -8.60
C HIS A 55 -3.55 2.12 -8.84
N PHE A 56 -3.51 2.61 -10.08
CA PHE A 56 -4.12 3.88 -10.45
C PHE A 56 -4.81 3.77 -11.80
N ILE A 57 -6.09 4.11 -11.82
CA ILE A 57 -6.93 4.16 -13.01
C ILE A 57 -7.21 5.63 -13.32
N PRO A 58 -6.52 6.24 -14.31
CA PRO A 58 -6.70 7.65 -14.64
C PRO A 58 -8.05 7.92 -15.34
N LYS A 59 -8.68 9.06 -15.04
CA LYS A 59 -9.73 9.70 -15.85
C LYS A 59 -9.08 10.75 -16.81
N PRO A 60 -9.76 11.31 -17.84
CA PRO A 60 -9.16 11.57 -19.16
C PRO A 60 -7.95 12.53 -19.23
N VAL A 61 -7.10 12.26 -20.23
CA VAL A 61 -5.87 12.88 -20.77
C VAL A 61 -4.96 13.70 -19.83
N TRP A 62 -5.46 14.74 -19.15
CA TRP A 62 -4.67 15.52 -18.19
C TRP A 62 -4.18 14.70 -17.00
N GLY A 63 -4.86 13.59 -16.70
CA GLY A 63 -4.44 12.63 -15.67
C GLY A 63 -3.10 11.95 -15.94
N GLN A 64 -2.68 11.77 -17.21
CA GLN A 64 -1.44 11.04 -17.52
C GLN A 64 -0.16 11.84 -17.23
N LEU A 65 -0.16 13.14 -17.53
CA LEU A 65 0.98 14.02 -17.24
C LEU A 65 1.15 14.21 -15.73
N TYR A 66 0.04 14.46 -15.03
CA TYR A 66 -0.02 14.52 -13.57
C TYR A 66 0.50 13.22 -12.93
N TRP A 67 0.04 12.07 -13.42
CA TRP A 67 0.47 10.77 -12.93
C TRP A 67 1.96 10.49 -13.18
N THR A 68 2.53 10.95 -14.29
CA THR A 68 3.95 10.72 -14.59
C THR A 68 4.86 11.46 -13.62
N VAL A 69 4.55 12.71 -13.28
CA VAL A 69 5.31 13.49 -12.29
C VAL A 69 5.08 12.91 -10.88
N LEU A 70 3.83 12.63 -10.55
CA LEU A 70 3.45 12.20 -9.20
C LEU A 70 3.88 10.75 -8.89
N SER A 71 3.94 9.87 -9.89
CA SER A 71 4.39 8.47 -9.73
C SER A 71 5.86 8.37 -9.31
N LYS A 72 6.72 9.25 -9.83
CA LYS A 72 8.14 9.34 -9.39
C LYS A 72 8.24 9.71 -7.92
N PHE A 73 7.41 10.66 -7.47
CA PHE A 73 7.35 11.06 -6.07
C PHE A 73 6.81 9.92 -5.17
N HIS A 74 5.74 9.24 -5.58
CA HIS A 74 5.19 8.10 -4.86
C HIS A 74 6.18 6.94 -4.74
N THR A 75 7.00 6.70 -5.77
CA THR A 75 8.05 5.67 -5.72
C THR A 75 9.04 5.94 -4.58
N TYR A 76 9.41 7.20 -4.34
CA TYR A 76 10.30 7.56 -3.24
C TYR A 76 9.64 7.31 -1.87
N ILE A 77 8.38 7.72 -1.70
CA ILE A 77 7.62 7.51 -0.46
C ILE A 77 7.44 6.02 -0.16
N PHE A 78 7.02 5.23 -1.15
CA PHE A 78 6.78 3.80 -0.98
C PHE A 78 8.06 3.04 -0.63
N LYS A 79 9.21 3.46 -1.17
CA LYS A 79 10.49 2.89 -0.77
C LYS A 79 10.78 3.16 0.71
N GLY A 80 10.65 4.40 1.18
CA GLY A 80 10.85 4.75 2.59
C GLY A 80 9.90 4.01 3.53
N MET A 81 8.65 3.83 3.11
CA MET A 81 7.64 3.08 3.86
C MET A 81 8.01 1.59 3.99
N LEU A 82 8.46 0.96 2.89
CA LEU A 82 8.95 -0.43 2.94
C LEU A 82 10.18 -0.59 3.83
N ASP A 83 11.11 0.36 3.77
CA ASP A 83 12.31 0.37 4.62
C ASP A 83 11.93 0.49 6.11
N TYR A 84 10.96 1.34 6.44
CA TYR A 84 10.43 1.48 7.79
C TYR A 84 9.79 0.19 8.30
N PHE A 85 8.88 -0.41 7.52
CA PHE A 85 8.23 -1.68 7.91
C PHE A 85 9.23 -2.82 8.08
N SER A 86 10.24 -2.90 7.21
CA SER A 86 11.29 -3.91 7.33
C SER A 86 12.05 -3.76 8.66
N GLN A 87 12.46 -2.52 8.99
CA GLN A 87 13.17 -2.25 10.25
C GLN A 87 12.30 -2.52 11.48
N ASP A 88 11.03 -2.10 11.44
CA ASP A 88 10.10 -2.28 12.54
C ASP A 88 9.75 -3.75 12.78
N ALA A 89 9.55 -4.53 11.71
CA ALA A 89 9.35 -5.97 11.80
C ALA A 89 10.55 -6.68 12.44
N VAL A 90 11.77 -6.32 12.04
CA VAL A 90 12.99 -6.89 12.64
C VAL A 90 13.12 -6.53 14.13
N LYS A 91 12.75 -5.31 14.52
CA LYS A 91 12.74 -4.90 15.94
C LYS A 91 11.71 -5.67 16.74
N SER A 92 10.50 -5.83 16.21
CA SER A 92 9.40 -6.54 16.86
C SER A 92 9.73 -8.02 17.08
N VAL A 93 10.37 -8.68 16.11
CA VAL A 93 10.85 -10.08 16.26
C VAL A 93 11.95 -10.20 17.31
N LYS A 94 12.83 -9.21 17.46
CA LYS A 94 13.89 -9.23 18.49
C LYS A 94 13.38 -8.95 19.90
N ALA A 95 12.26 -8.24 20.01
CA ALA A 95 11.65 -7.88 21.29
C ALA A 95 10.68 -8.96 21.81
N ALA A 96 10.23 -9.86 20.93
CA ALA A 96 9.41 -11.03 21.24
C ALA A 96 10.30 -12.23 21.66
#